data_AF-A0A941CIB6-F1
#
_entry.id   AF-A0A941CIB6-F1
#
_cell.length_a   1.000
_cell.length_b   1.000
_cell.length_c   1.000
_cell.angle_alpha   90.00
_cell.angle_beta   90.00
_cell.angle_gamma   90.00
#
_symmetry.space_group_name_H-M   'P 1'
#
loop_
_entity.id
_entity.type
_entity.pdbx_description
1 polymer ?
#
loop_
_entity_poly.entity_id
_entity_poly.type
_entity_poly.pdbx_seq_one_letter_code
_entity_poly.pdbx_strand_id
1 'polypeptide(L)'
;METIYENNYGATLLLEDAPNPNCKIQLVVDSIGIFMSERDIAHLLNIVAGTGQPCNCLDCGGNPCNKIWCSNPSIDICLKVEGEKLDLLEDLLKGTQFILNMDATLAKYRVKPNQRDS
;
A
#
# COMPACT_ATOMS: atom_id res chain seq x y z
N MET A 1 -5.64 6.52 -15.88
CA MET A 1 -5.40 6.52 -14.41
C MET A 1 -6.71 6.22 -13.75
N GLU A 2 -6.72 5.24 -12.86
CA GLU A 2 -7.93 4.78 -12.17
C GLU A 2 -7.68 4.78 -10.66
N THR A 3 -8.64 5.25 -9.87
CA THR A 3 -8.53 5.20 -8.41
C THR A 3 -8.82 3.79 -7.92
N ILE A 4 -7.88 3.21 -7.18
CA ILE A 4 -8.04 1.89 -6.54
C ILE A 4 -8.78 2.08 -5.21
N TYR A 5 -8.28 2.99 -4.37
CA TYR A 5 -8.84 3.28 -3.06
C TYR A 5 -8.45 4.69 -2.60
N GLU A 6 -9.29 5.35 -1.82
CA GLU A 6 -9.01 6.65 -1.22
C GLU A 6 -9.60 6.75 0.18
N ASN A 7 -8.97 7.58 1.02
CA ASN A 7 -9.49 7.96 2.32
C ASN A 7 -9.13 9.42 2.64
N ASN A 8 -9.35 9.85 3.89
CA ASN A 8 -9.11 11.23 4.31
C ASN A 8 -7.64 11.66 4.32
N TYR A 9 -6.68 10.75 4.08
CA TYR A 9 -5.25 11.05 4.05
C TYR A 9 -4.65 11.03 2.65
N GLY A 10 -5.18 10.20 1.75
CA GLY A 10 -4.63 10.06 0.42
C GLY A 10 -5.42 9.12 -0.48
N ALA A 11 -4.80 8.78 -1.61
CA ALA A 11 -5.37 7.88 -2.60
C ALA A 11 -4.30 6.95 -3.19
N THR A 12 -4.72 5.77 -3.62
CA THR A 12 -3.93 4.88 -4.44
C THR A 12 -4.53 4.78 -5.83
N LEU A 13 -3.65 4.89 -6.83
CA LEU A 13 -4.03 5.07 -8.22
C LEU A 13 -3.32 4.01 -9.06
N LEU A 14 -4.03 3.42 -10.01
CA LEU A 14 -3.46 2.56 -11.03
C LEU A 14 -3.08 3.39 -12.26
N LEU A 15 -1.83 3.26 -12.67
CA LEU A 15 -1.26 3.93 -13.83
C LEU A 15 -1.00 2.92 -14.95
N GLU A 16 -1.63 3.15 -16.10
CA GLU A 16 -1.43 2.34 -17.30
C GLU A 16 -0.03 2.59 -17.90
N ASP A 17 0.39 3.86 -17.93
CA ASP A 17 1.67 4.33 -18.47
C ASP A 17 2.66 4.76 -17.38
N ALA A 18 2.87 3.89 -16.39
CA ALA A 18 3.82 4.17 -15.31
C ALA A 18 5.27 4.27 -15.84
N PRO A 19 6.09 5.22 -15.36
CA PRO A 19 7.50 5.34 -15.77
C PRO A 19 8.31 4.06 -15.53
N ASN A 20 7.96 3.32 -14.47
CA ASN A 20 8.44 1.98 -14.23
C ASN A 20 7.28 0.99 -14.41
N PRO A 21 7.32 0.09 -15.40
CA PRO A 21 6.23 -0.84 -15.68
C PRO A 21 6.00 -1.87 -14.55
N ASN A 22 6.96 -2.03 -13.63
CA ASN A 22 6.81 -2.86 -12.43
C ASN A 22 6.15 -2.13 -11.26
N CYS A 23 6.06 -0.80 -11.31
CA CYS A 23 5.51 0.05 -10.24
C CYS A 23 4.31 0.85 -10.78
N LYS A 24 3.23 0.14 -11.09
CA LYS A 24 2.02 0.72 -11.68
C LYS A 24 1.08 1.36 -10.67
N ILE A 25 1.31 1.16 -9.38
CA ILE A 25 0.49 1.76 -8.33
C ILE A 25 1.18 3.03 -7.86
N GLN A 26 0.45 4.14 -7.82
CA GLN A 26 0.92 5.37 -7.22
C GLN A 26 0.16 5.61 -5.92
N LEU A 27 0.89 5.64 -4.81
CA LEU A 27 0.38 6.13 -3.53
C LEU A 27 0.56 7.64 -3.49
N VAL A 28 -0.53 8.37 -3.37
CA VAL A 28 -0.54 9.82 -3.21
C VAL A 28 -0.94 10.13 -1.77
N VAL A 29 -0.02 10.74 -1.03
CA VAL A 29 -0.23 11.22 0.33
C VAL A 29 0.24 12.66 0.43
N ASP A 30 -0.59 13.54 1.00
CA ASP A 30 -0.37 14.99 1.00
C ASP A 30 -0.04 15.51 -0.43
N SER A 31 1.18 16.01 -0.66
CA SER A 31 1.66 16.53 -1.95
C SER A 31 2.67 15.61 -2.65
N ILE A 32 2.82 14.37 -2.16
CA ILE A 32 3.85 13.43 -2.61
C ILE A 32 3.19 12.22 -3.28
N GLY A 33 3.66 11.87 -4.48
CA GLY A 33 3.30 10.64 -5.16
C GLY A 33 4.47 9.64 -5.15
N ILE A 34 4.23 8.43 -4.69
CA ILE A 34 5.23 7.35 -4.60
C ILE A 34 4.79 6.20 -5.50
N PHE A 35 5.64 5.84 -6.46
CA PHE A 35 5.40 4.68 -7.33
C PHE A 35 5.80 3.39 -6.63
N MET A 36 4.90 2.42 -6.64
CA MET A 36 5.04 1.15 -5.93
C MET A 36 4.51 0.00 -6.78
N SER A 37 5.09 -1.17 -6.56
CA SER A 37 4.51 -2.44 -6.98
C SER A 37 3.50 -2.94 -5.93
N GLU A 38 2.69 -3.93 -6.28
CA GLU A 38 1.80 -4.61 -5.31
C GLU A 38 2.59 -5.22 -4.13
N ARG A 39 3.83 -5.68 -4.39
CA ARG A 39 4.71 -6.22 -3.35
C ARG A 39 5.17 -5.14 -2.39
N ASP A 40 5.45 -3.94 -2.90
CA ASP A 40 5.86 -2.80 -2.08
C ASP A 40 4.70 -2.34 -1.19
N ILE A 41 3.47 -2.31 -1.71
CA ILE A 41 2.26 -2.05 -0.91
C ILE A 41 2.13 -3.05 0.23
N ALA A 42 2.25 -4.35 -0.06
CA ALA A 42 2.15 -5.40 0.96
C ALA A 42 3.27 -5.30 2.00
N HIS A 43 4.50 -4.99 1.56
CA HIS A 43 5.64 -4.82 2.46
C HIS A 43 5.48 -3.59 3.35
N LEU A 44 5.08 -2.46 2.78
CA LEU A 44 4.82 -1.23 3.53
C LEU A 44 3.69 -1.44 4.54
N LEU A 45 2.61 -2.13 4.17
CA LEU A 45 1.52 -2.46 5.09
C LEU A 45 2.02 -3.28 6.28
N ASN A 46 2.87 -4.29 6.05
CA ASN A 46 3.45 -5.09 7.14
C ASN A 46 4.29 -4.23 8.10
N ILE A 47 5.03 -3.25 7.57
CA ILE A 47 5.80 -2.33 8.40
C ILE A 47 4.87 -1.42 9.21
N VAL A 48 3.88 -0.80 8.55
CA VAL A 48 2.91 0.11 9.18
C VAL A 48 2.13 -0.61 10.28
N ALA A 49 1.57 -1.79 10.01
CA ALA A 49 0.84 -2.59 11.01
C ALA A 49 1.72 -3.02 12.20
N GLY A 50 3.04 -3.09 12.01
CA GLY A 50 4.01 -3.43 13.06
C GLY A 50 4.40 -2.26 13.97
N THR A 51 4.15 -1.01 13.56
CA THR A 51 4.58 0.20 14.30
C THR A 51 3.92 0.34 15.69
N GLY A 52 2.71 -0.18 15.86
CA GLY A 52 1.99 -0.20 17.14
C GLY A 52 2.54 -1.20 18.16
N GLN A 53 3.48 -2.07 17.77
CA GLN A 53 4.10 -3.02 18.69
C GLN A 53 5.31 -2.41 19.43
N PRO A 54 5.59 -2.85 20.68
CA PRO A 54 6.76 -2.38 21.40
C PRO A 54 8.05 -2.71 20.61
N CYS A 55 8.79 -1.70 20.17
CA CYS A 55 10.09 -1.91 19.54
C CYS A 55 11.17 -1.99 20.60
N ASN A 56 11.90 -3.12 20.62
CA ASN A 56 13.06 -3.34 21.48
C ASN A 56 14.37 -2.86 20.85
N CYS A 57 14.28 -2.08 19.78
CA CYS A 57 15.44 -1.45 19.16
C CYS A 57 16.03 -0.36 20.08
N LEU A 58 17.36 -0.21 20.03
CA LEU A 58 18.13 0.76 20.85
C LEU A 58 17.56 2.18 20.82
N ASP A 59 16.98 2.58 19.68
CA ASP A 59 16.39 3.90 19.47
C ASP A 59 14.98 4.09 20.04
N CYS A 60 14.18 3.01 20.19
CA CYS A 60 12.79 3.12 20.64
C CYS A 60 12.61 2.81 22.13
N GLY A 61 13.55 2.10 22.75
CA GLY A 61 13.58 1.90 24.21
C GLY A 61 12.30 1.28 24.79
N GLY A 62 11.58 0.45 24.02
CA GLY A 62 10.34 -0.21 24.45
C GLY A 62 9.04 0.56 24.13
N ASN A 63 9.12 1.76 23.53
CA ASN A 63 7.94 2.49 23.06
C ASN A 63 7.49 2.02 21.66
N PRO A 64 6.22 2.27 21.27
CA PRO A 64 5.77 2.08 19.89
C PRO A 64 6.63 2.87 18.91
N CYS A 65 6.91 2.30 17.73
CA CYS A 65 7.84 2.89 16.77
C CYS A 65 7.10 3.82 15.79
N ASN A 66 7.29 5.13 15.91
CA ASN A 66 6.67 6.14 15.03
C ASN A 66 7.42 6.32 13.70
N LYS A 67 8.41 5.45 13.42
CA LYS A 67 9.25 5.50 12.24
C LYS A 67 8.98 4.25 11.40
N ILE A 68 8.57 4.47 10.16
CA ILE A 68 8.51 3.41 9.15
C ILE A 68 9.90 3.38 8.51
N TRP A 69 10.66 2.32 8.79
CA TRP A 69 11.97 2.11 8.18
C TRP A 69 11.86 1.01 7.12
N CYS A 70 12.03 1.40 5.87
CA CYS A 70 12.01 0.49 4.73
C CYS A 70 13.42 0.46 4.12
N SER A 71 14.22 -0.55 4.48
CA SER A 71 15.57 -0.72 3.96
C SER A 71 15.60 -1.85 2.94
N ASN A 72 16.06 -1.56 1.73
CA ASN A 72 16.49 -2.57 0.77
C ASN A 72 17.88 -2.18 0.21
N PRO A 73 18.61 -3.11 -0.44
CA PRO A 73 19.97 -2.85 -0.92
C PRO A 73 20.12 -1.68 -1.91
N SER A 74 19.01 -1.13 -2.41
CA SER A 74 18.96 -0.07 -3.42
C SER A 74 18.35 1.23 -2.90
N ILE A 75 17.56 1.20 -1.82
CA ILE A 75 16.79 2.34 -1.30
C ILE A 75 16.61 2.19 0.22
N ASP A 76 16.86 3.28 0.96
CA ASP A 76 16.59 3.39 2.39
C ASP A 76 15.60 4.54 2.60
N ILE A 77 14.33 4.23 2.90
CA ILE A 77 13.28 5.23 3.15
C ILE A 77 12.93 5.19 4.63
N CYS A 78 13.14 6.32 5.31
CA CYS A 78 12.66 6.58 6.66
C CYS A 78 11.50 7.57 6.59
N LEU A 79 10.28 7.10 6.85
CA LEU A 79 9.11 7.97 7.00
C LEU A 79 8.81 8.15 8.48
N LYS A 80 8.79 9.40 8.93
CA LYS A 80 8.28 9.77 10.25
C LYS A 80 6.86 10.26 10.07
N VAL A 81 5.91 9.53 10.63
CA VAL A 81 4.48 9.81 10.49
C VAL A 81 3.89 10.00 11.88
N GLU A 82 2.99 10.99 12.03
CA GLU A 82 2.25 11.21 13.27
C GLU A 82 1.24 10.09 13.51
N GLY A 83 0.90 9.80 14.78
CA GLY A 83 0.06 8.63 15.13
C GLY A 83 -1.26 8.56 14.37
N GLU A 84 -2.02 9.66 14.31
CA GLU A 84 -3.31 9.69 13.58
C GLU A 84 -3.13 9.47 12.06
N LYS A 85 -2.04 10.00 11.48
CA LYS A 85 -1.74 9.80 10.06
C LYS A 85 -1.28 8.38 9.76
N LEU A 86 -0.72 7.69 10.75
CA LEU A 86 -0.27 6.31 10.63
C LEU A 86 -1.47 5.36 10.51
N ASP A 87 -2.51 5.58 11.32
CA ASP A 87 -3.76 4.83 11.22
C ASP A 87 -4.43 5.03 9.85
N LEU A 88 -4.46 6.27 9.37
CA LEU A 88 -5.00 6.59 8.04
C LEU A 88 -4.15 6.00 6.91
N LEU A 89 -2.82 5.94 7.07
CA LEU A 89 -1.94 5.28 6.11
C LEU A 89 -2.17 3.76 6.12
N GLU A 90 -2.35 3.15 7.29
CA GLU A 90 -2.67 1.73 7.41
C GLU A 90 -3.98 1.40 6.72
N ASP A 91 -5.03 2.18 6.96
CA ASP A 91 -6.33 2.06 6.32
C ASP A 91 -6.22 2.19 4.79
N LEU A 92 -5.48 3.19 4.31
CA LEU A 92 -5.25 3.41 2.88
C LEU A 92 -4.58 2.20 2.21
N LEU A 93 -3.56 1.61 2.86
CA LEU A 93 -2.86 0.44 2.36
C LEU A 93 -3.72 -0.83 2.42
N LYS A 94 -4.49 -1.02 3.50
CA LYS A 94 -5.45 -2.14 3.64
C LYS A 94 -6.55 -2.08 2.60
N GLY A 95 -7.18 -0.93 2.41
CA GLY A 95 -8.21 -0.72 1.42
C GLY A 95 -7.69 -1.00 0.00
N THR A 96 -6.51 -0.49 -0.31
CA THR A 96 -5.83 -0.77 -1.59
C THR A 96 -5.63 -2.27 -1.81
N GLN A 97 -5.04 -2.96 -0.83
CA GLN A 97 -4.77 -4.39 -0.93
C GLN A 97 -6.06 -5.22 -1.02
N PHE A 98 -7.12 -4.80 -0.33
CA PHE A 98 -8.42 -5.43 -0.41
C PHE A 98 -9.01 -5.38 -1.82
N ILE A 99 -9.03 -4.19 -2.45
CA ILE A 99 -9.57 -4.02 -3.80
C ILE A 99 -8.78 -4.85 -4.82
N LEU A 100 -7.43 -4.81 -4.77
CA LEU A 100 -6.58 -5.61 -5.64
C LEU A 100 -6.85 -7.12 -5.51
N ASN A 101 -6.97 -7.61 -4.28
CA ASN A 101 -7.28 -9.02 -4.01
C ASN A 101 -8.70 -9.40 -4.47
N MET A 102 -9.66 -8.49 -4.31
CA MET A 102 -11.03 -8.68 -4.76
C MET A 102 -11.07 -8.81 -6.29
N ASP A 103 -10.42 -7.90 -7.01
CA ASP A 103 -10.37 -7.93 -8.48
C ASP A 103 -9.68 -9.19 -9.00
N ALA A 104 -8.56 -9.57 -8.39
CA ALA A 104 -7.88 -10.83 -8.71
C ALA A 104 -8.78 -12.05 -8.47
N THR A 105 -9.55 -12.05 -7.39
CA THR A 105 -10.50 -13.12 -7.06
C THR A 105 -11.64 -13.17 -8.05
N LEU A 106 -12.27 -12.03 -8.36
CA LEU A 106 -13.35 -11.93 -9.33
C LEU A 106 -12.90 -12.34 -10.73
N ALA A 107 -11.70 -11.94 -11.14
CA ALA A 107 -11.11 -12.35 -12.42
C ALA A 107 -10.90 -13.88 -12.47
N LYS A 108 -10.38 -14.47 -11.38
CA LYS A 108 -10.14 -15.91 -11.27
C LYS A 108 -11.43 -16.73 -11.36
N TYR A 109 -12.51 -16.25 -10.74
CA TYR A 109 -13.80 -16.94 -10.68
C TYR A 109 -14.84 -16.39 -11.66
N ARG A 110 -14.41 -15.60 -12.66
CA ARG A 110 -15.30 -15.01 -13.65
C ARG A 110 -16.06 -16.10 -14.39
N VAL A 111 -17.38 -16.13 -14.21
CA VAL A 111 -18.26 -17.04 -14.95
C VAL A 111 -18.17 -16.65 -16.43
N LYS A 112 -17.69 -17.58 -17.27
CA LYS A 112 -17.74 -17.37 -18.71
C LYS A 112 -19.21 -17.42 -19.13
N PRO A 113 -19.70 -16.45 -19.91
CA PRO A 113 -21.04 -16.54 -20.44
C PRO A 113 -21.16 -17.87 -21.20
N ASN A 114 -22.21 -18.63 -20.88
CA ASN A 114 -22.50 -19.89 -21.56
C ASN A 114 -22.55 -19.59 -23.07
N GLN A 115 -21.75 -20.31 -23.85
CA GLN A 115 -21.98 -20.46 -25.29
C GLN A 115 -23.24 -21.33 -25.47
N ARG A 116 -24.39 -20.77 -25.15
CA ARG A 116 -25.71 -21.23 -25.55
C ARG A 116 -26.44 -19.97 -25.98
N ASP A 117 -26.19 -19.61 -27.22
CA ASP A 117 -27.24 -19.42 -28.22
C ASP A 117 -26.51 -19.29 -29.55
N SER A 118 -26.60 -20.37 -30.32
CA SER A 118 -26.21 -20.48 -31.72
C SER A 118 -27.16 -19.68 -32.60
#